data_AF-A0A126YXV4-F1
#
_entry.id   AF-A0A126YXV4-F1
#
_cell.length_a   1.000
_cell.length_b   1.000
_cell.length_c   1.000
_cell.angle_alpha   90.00
_cell.angle_beta   90.00
_cell.angle_gamma   90.00
#
_symmetry.space_group_name_H-M   'P 1'
#
loop_
_entity.id
_entity.type
_entity.pdbx_description
1 polymer ?
#
loop_
_entity_poly.entity_id
_entity_poly.type
_entity_poly.pdbx_seq_one_letter_code
_entity_poly.pdbx_strand_id
1 'polypeptide(L)'
;MPLKPRPRNIPKIPGAVRLYKISAYVTGVMLLLLCLEMVLKYTPLHVEFALGDPRGLLVPAGTIRHPALDLSLGILIVHGWLYVVYLFMDFRLWSIMRWNFTRFVLIALGGVIPLMSFFVEAHMAKIALSEYETLRAEREIALAAQGATA
;
A
#
# COMPACT_ATOMS: atom_id res chain seq x y z
N MET A 1 -0.25 -25.85 3.60
CA MET A 1 0.06 -25.20 4.90
C MET A 1 0.96 -24.00 4.65
N PRO A 2 0.66 -22.81 5.19
CA PRO A 2 1.59 -21.68 5.11
C PRO A 2 2.90 -22.05 5.81
N LEU A 3 4.03 -21.70 5.18
CA LEU A 3 5.35 -22.04 5.71
C LEU A 3 5.69 -21.08 6.84
N LYS A 4 6.08 -21.60 8.02
CA LYS A 4 6.48 -20.77 9.16
C LYS A 4 7.63 -19.81 8.77
N PRO A 5 7.59 -18.53 9.18
CA PRO A 5 8.70 -17.60 8.99
C PRO A 5 10.00 -18.12 9.62
N ARG A 6 11.14 -17.77 9.02
CA ARG A 6 12.45 -18.17 9.56
C ARG A 6 12.69 -17.47 10.92
N PRO A 7 13.24 -18.15 11.95
CA PRO A 7 13.46 -17.56 13.28
C PRO A 7 14.29 -16.26 13.26
N ARG A 8 15.25 -16.16 12.34
CA ARG A 8 16.08 -14.96 12.12
C ARG A 8 15.30 -13.73 11.67
N ASN A 9 14.12 -13.91 11.07
CA ASN A 9 13.30 -12.84 10.51
C ASN A 9 12.23 -12.33 11.48
N ILE A 10 11.93 -13.06 12.56
CA ILE A 10 10.90 -12.70 13.55
C ILE A 10 11.07 -11.26 14.06
N PRO A 11 12.28 -10.79 14.45
CA PRO A 11 12.45 -9.42 14.94
C PRO A 11 12.22 -8.34 13.87
N LYS A 12 12.22 -8.70 12.57
CA LYS A 12 12.06 -7.76 11.45
C LYS A 12 10.60 -7.56 11.03
N ILE A 13 9.69 -8.41 11.51
CA ILE A 13 8.26 -8.41 11.17
C ILE A 13 7.58 -7.06 11.50
N PRO A 14 7.67 -6.50 12.73
CA PRO A 14 6.97 -5.25 13.04
C PRO A 14 7.45 -4.06 12.20
N GLY A 15 8.74 -4.02 11.85
CA GLY A 15 9.28 -3.00 10.94
C GLY A 15 8.75 -3.13 9.51
N ALA A 16 8.65 -4.36 9.00
CA ALA A 16 8.09 -4.63 7.68
C ALA A 16 6.60 -4.27 7.61
N VAL A 17 5.83 -4.60 8.65
CA VAL A 17 4.41 -4.22 8.76
C VAL A 17 4.26 -2.70 8.77
N ARG A 18 5.08 -1.97 9.53
CA ARG A 18 5.00 -0.50 9.55
C ARG A 18 5.28 0.14 8.19
N LEU A 19 6.28 -0.34 7.46
CA LEU A 19 6.59 0.15 6.10
C LEU A 19 5.44 -0.13 5.13
N TYR A 20 4.90 -1.34 5.20
CA TYR A 20 3.71 -1.73 4.43
C TYR A 20 2.54 -0.77 4.67
N LYS A 21 2.21 -0.50 5.94
CA LYS A 21 1.13 0.43 6.32
C LYS A 21 1.32 1.82 5.73
N ILE A 22 2.53 2.37 5.84
CA ILE A 22 2.85 3.70 5.32
C ILE A 22 2.68 3.70 3.79
N SER A 23 3.25 2.72 3.10
CA SER A 23 3.15 2.64 1.64
C SER A 23 1.71 2.48 1.15
N ALA A 24 0.90 1.66 1.82
CA ALA A 24 -0.51 1.42 1.50
C ALA A 24 -1.36 2.68 1.70
N TYR A 25 -1.12 3.44 2.79
CA TYR A 25 -1.84 4.67 3.06
C TYR A 25 -1.50 5.76 2.06
N VAL A 26 -0.21 5.92 1.73
CA VAL A 26 0.27 6.91 0.75
C VAL A 26 -0.31 6.63 -0.63
N THR A 27 -0.23 5.38 -1.10
CA THR A 27 -0.82 5.01 -2.41
C THR A 27 -2.34 5.10 -2.39
N GLY A 28 -3.00 4.61 -1.33
CA GLY A 28 -4.46 4.61 -1.22
C GLY A 28 -5.08 6.01 -1.18
N VAL A 29 -4.50 6.93 -0.42
CA VAL A 29 -4.93 8.34 -0.38
C VAL A 29 -4.79 8.97 -1.76
N MET A 30 -3.66 8.76 -2.43
CA MET A 30 -3.44 9.37 -3.74
C MET A 30 -4.34 8.80 -4.84
N LEU A 31 -4.66 7.50 -4.75
CA LEU A 31 -5.64 6.85 -5.63
C LEU A 31 -7.05 7.42 -5.40
N LEU A 32 -7.43 7.70 -4.15
CA LEU A 32 -8.68 8.39 -3.84
C LEU A 32 -8.72 9.82 -4.39
N LEU A 33 -7.61 10.56 -4.32
CA LEU A 33 -7.49 11.88 -4.95
C LEU A 33 -7.67 11.79 -6.47
N LEU A 34 -7.00 10.85 -7.13
CA LEU A 34 -7.15 10.64 -8.57
C LEU A 34 -8.57 10.22 -8.95
N CYS A 35 -9.20 9.32 -8.18
CA CYS A 35 -10.59 8.94 -8.38
C CYS A 35 -11.55 10.12 -8.20
N LEU A 36 -11.30 11.00 -7.22
CA LEU A 36 -12.08 12.20 -7.01
C LEU A 36 -11.98 13.14 -8.24
N GLU A 37 -10.78 13.34 -8.77
CA GLU A 37 -10.59 14.12 -10.01
C GLU A 37 -11.31 13.49 -11.21
N MET A 38 -11.27 12.16 -11.35
CA MET A 38 -12.01 11.47 -12.41
C MET A 38 -13.52 11.65 -12.25
N VAL A 39 -14.06 11.61 -11.03
CA VAL A 39 -15.49 11.88 -10.79
C VAL A 39 -15.85 13.32 -11.17
N LEU A 40 -15.00 14.30 -10.83
CA LEU A 40 -15.22 15.71 -11.18
C LEU A 40 -15.13 15.96 -12.69
N LYS A 41 -14.16 15.32 -13.36
CA LYS A 41 -13.91 15.44 -14.80
C LYS A 41 -14.97 14.74 -15.65
N TYR A 42 -15.46 13.58 -15.21
CA TYR A 42 -16.39 12.74 -15.99
C TYR A 42 -17.86 12.78 -15.53
N THR A 43 -18.19 13.43 -14.40
CA THR A 43 -19.59 13.71 -13.97
C THR A 43 -19.97 15.17 -14.31
N PRO A 44 -20.96 15.89 -13.72
CA PRO A 44 -21.64 16.97 -14.45
C PRO A 44 -20.79 18.24 -14.58
N LEU A 45 -19.64 18.33 -13.89
CA LEU A 45 -18.83 19.54 -13.83
C LEU A 45 -17.86 19.67 -15.01
N HIS A 46 -17.42 18.56 -15.63
CA HIS A 46 -16.47 18.56 -16.77
C HIS A 46 -15.28 19.52 -16.59
N VAL A 47 -14.72 19.57 -15.37
CA VAL A 47 -13.59 20.43 -15.01
C VAL A 47 -12.31 19.63 -14.84
N GLU A 48 -11.19 20.23 -15.24
CA GLU A 48 -9.84 19.75 -15.01
C GLU A 48 -9.07 20.74 -14.15
N PHE A 49 -8.20 20.20 -13.30
CA PHE A 49 -7.24 21.00 -12.55
C PHE A 49 -6.01 21.28 -13.43
N ALA A 50 -5.83 22.53 -13.81
CA ALA A 50 -4.69 23.00 -14.60
C ALA A 50 -3.79 23.90 -13.75
N LEU A 51 -2.48 23.63 -13.77
CA LEU A 51 -1.49 24.47 -13.11
C LEU A 51 -0.74 25.31 -14.16
N GLY A 52 -0.90 26.63 -14.11
CA GLY A 52 -0.24 27.57 -15.03
C GLY A 52 -1.09 28.02 -16.24
N ASP A 53 -2.38 27.71 -16.27
CA ASP A 53 -3.29 28.23 -17.31
C ASP A 53 -3.78 29.66 -16.97
N PRO A 54 -3.81 30.60 -17.94
CA PRO A 54 -4.33 31.96 -17.73
C PRO A 54 -5.79 32.04 -17.24
N ARG A 55 -6.59 30.97 -17.43
CA ARG A 55 -8.01 30.88 -17.05
C ARG A 55 -8.22 30.45 -15.60
N GLY A 56 -7.15 30.15 -14.87
CA GLY A 56 -7.19 29.76 -13.45
C GLY A 56 -7.03 28.27 -13.21
N LEU A 57 -7.31 27.84 -11.97
CA LEU A 57 -7.07 26.47 -11.50
C LEU A 57 -8.06 25.44 -12.07
N LEU A 58 -9.30 25.86 -12.36
CA LEU A 58 -10.37 25.00 -12.87
C LEU A 58 -10.69 25.38 -14.31
N VAL A 59 -10.42 24.47 -15.24
CA VAL A 59 -10.56 24.72 -16.69
C VAL A 59 -11.46 23.63 -17.29
N PRO A 60 -12.32 23.94 -18.28
CA PRO A 60 -13.13 22.92 -18.94
C PRO A 60 -12.28 21.79 -19.53
N ALA A 61 -12.74 20.55 -19.36
CA ALA A 61 -11.98 19.37 -19.72
C ALA A 61 -11.54 19.37 -21.19
N GLY A 62 -10.27 19.05 -21.46
CA GLY A 62 -9.70 18.98 -22.80
C GLY A 62 -9.33 20.32 -23.42
N THR A 63 -9.32 21.41 -22.65
CA THR A 63 -8.95 22.74 -23.16
C THR A 63 -7.59 23.25 -22.66
N ILE A 64 -6.83 22.42 -21.96
CA ILE A 64 -5.50 22.77 -21.44
C ILE A 64 -4.53 22.93 -22.62
N ARG A 65 -3.92 24.12 -22.72
CA ARG A 65 -2.88 24.42 -23.73
C ARG A 65 -1.51 24.41 -23.09
N HIS A 66 -0.57 23.70 -23.70
CA HIS A 66 0.84 23.81 -23.33
C HIS A 66 1.29 25.28 -23.39
N PRO A 67 2.00 25.79 -22.36
CA PRO A 67 2.81 25.04 -21.39
C PRO A 67 2.12 24.67 -20.07
N ALA A 68 0.80 24.81 -19.93
CA ALA A 68 0.10 24.46 -18.69
C ALA A 68 0.22 22.96 -18.37
N LEU A 69 0.29 22.63 -17.07
CA LEU A 69 0.44 21.28 -16.55
C LEU A 69 -0.91 20.71 -16.09
N ASP A 70 -1.25 19.54 -16.60
CA ASP A 70 -2.41 18.76 -16.17
C ASP A 70 -2.13 18.14 -14.80
N LEU A 71 -2.80 18.60 -13.74
CA LEU A 71 -2.57 18.10 -12.39
C LEU A 71 -2.90 16.61 -12.27
N SER A 72 -3.96 16.19 -12.99
CA SER A 72 -4.39 14.79 -13.06
C SER A 72 -3.34 13.87 -13.70
N LEU A 73 -2.66 14.34 -14.75
CA LEU A 73 -1.56 13.61 -15.38
C LEU A 73 -0.35 13.52 -14.44
N GLY A 74 -0.04 14.60 -13.73
CA GLY A 74 0.98 14.61 -12.69
C GLY A 74 0.70 13.58 -11.59
N ILE A 75 -0.51 13.57 -11.04
CA ILE A 75 -0.93 12.61 -10.02
C ILE A 75 -0.87 11.18 -10.56
N LEU A 76 -1.29 10.94 -11.80
CA LEU A 76 -1.22 9.61 -12.42
C LEU A 76 0.23 9.10 -12.55
N ILE A 77 1.16 9.96 -12.97
CA ILE A 77 2.59 9.61 -13.07
C ILE A 77 3.16 9.29 -11.67
N VAL A 78 2.90 10.17 -10.69
CA VAL A 78 3.34 9.95 -9.30
C VAL A 78 2.73 8.67 -8.74
N HIS A 79 1.49 8.33 -9.13
CA HIS A 79 0.81 7.11 -8.67
C HIS A 79 1.47 5.87 -9.19
N GLY A 80 1.81 5.85 -10.49
CA GLY A 80 2.57 4.75 -11.08
C GLY A 80 3.86 4.46 -10.30
N TRP A 81 4.64 5.50 -9.98
CA TRP A 81 5.89 5.33 -9.22
C TRP A 81 5.66 4.89 -7.77
N LEU A 82 4.69 5.49 -7.07
CA LEU A 82 4.34 5.08 -5.71
C LEU A 82 3.80 3.65 -5.66
N TYR A 83 3.09 3.21 -6.70
CA TYR A 83 2.62 1.83 -6.84
C TYR A 83 3.77 0.83 -6.97
N VAL A 84 4.83 1.18 -7.71
CA VAL A 84 6.04 0.34 -7.77
C VAL A 84 6.70 0.20 -6.40
N VAL A 85 6.81 1.29 -5.64
CA VAL A 85 7.34 1.26 -4.26
C VAL A 85 6.45 0.43 -3.34
N TYR A 86 5.13 0.56 -3.47
CA TYR A 86 4.15 -0.22 -2.73
C TYR A 86 4.32 -1.73 -2.99
N LEU A 87 4.34 -2.16 -4.24
CA LEU A 87 4.57 -3.56 -4.61
C LEU A 87 5.90 -4.11 -4.07
N PHE A 88 6.95 -3.28 -4.04
CA PHE A 88 8.22 -3.68 -3.46
C PHE A 88 8.11 -3.92 -1.94
N MET A 89 7.39 -3.06 -1.21
CA MET A 89 7.15 -3.23 0.24
C MET A 89 6.26 -4.43 0.53
N ASP A 90 5.24 -4.67 -0.31
CA ASP A 90 4.36 -5.84 -0.23
C ASP A 90 5.14 -7.13 -0.45
N PHE A 91 5.98 -7.15 -1.49
CA PHE A 91 6.85 -8.29 -1.79
C PHE A 91 7.80 -8.57 -0.62
N ARG A 92 8.36 -7.53 0.00
CA ARG A 92 9.22 -7.66 1.18
C ARG A 92 8.46 -8.28 2.37
N LEU A 93 7.25 -7.80 2.67
CA LEU A 93 6.42 -8.36 3.74
C LEU A 93 6.06 -9.83 3.45
N TRP A 94 5.61 -10.11 2.23
CA TRP A 94 5.26 -11.46 1.78
C TRP A 94 6.44 -12.43 1.86
N SER A 95 7.63 -12.01 1.43
CA SER A 95 8.86 -12.82 1.47
C SER A 95 9.29 -13.14 2.90
N ILE A 96 9.15 -12.19 3.83
CA ILE A 96 9.45 -12.38 5.25
C ILE A 96 8.46 -13.34 5.90
N MET A 97 7.17 -13.13 5.66
CA MET A 97 6.08 -13.91 6.28
C MET A 97 5.86 -15.27 5.60
N ARG A 98 6.39 -15.48 4.39
CA ARG A 98 6.25 -16.70 3.58
C ARG A 98 4.80 -17.14 3.39
N TRP A 99 3.92 -16.15 3.27
CA TRP A 99 2.49 -16.36 3.04
C TRP A 99 2.22 -16.96 1.66
N ASN A 100 1.01 -17.50 1.46
CA ASN A 100 0.60 -17.98 0.15
C ASN A 100 0.56 -16.83 -0.88
N PHE A 101 0.72 -17.16 -2.17
CA PHE A 101 0.73 -16.16 -3.24
C PHE A 101 -0.59 -15.36 -3.30
N THR A 102 -1.71 -15.97 -2.93
CA THR A 102 -3.03 -15.31 -2.87
C THR A 102 -3.03 -14.10 -1.94
N ARG A 103 -2.37 -14.16 -0.77
CA ARG A 103 -2.26 -13.00 0.13
C ARG A 103 -1.45 -11.87 -0.51
N PHE A 104 -0.40 -12.19 -1.25
CA PHE A 104 0.35 -11.17 -2.01
C PHE A 104 -0.54 -10.48 -3.04
N VAL A 105 -1.33 -11.25 -3.81
CA VAL A 105 -2.25 -10.69 -4.80
C VAL A 105 -3.33 -9.82 -4.15
N LEU A 106 -3.93 -10.27 -3.03
CA LEU A 106 -4.92 -9.49 -2.29
C LEU A 106 -4.35 -8.18 -1.78
N ILE A 107 -3.12 -8.20 -1.26
CA ILE A 107 -2.40 -7.01 -0.83
C ILE A 107 -2.15 -6.09 -2.03
N ALA A 108 -1.55 -6.60 -3.10
CA ALA A 108 -1.26 -5.83 -4.31
C ALA A 108 -2.50 -5.20 -4.96
N LEU A 109 -3.65 -5.88 -4.90
CA LEU A 109 -4.95 -5.37 -5.37
C LEU A 109 -5.48 -4.21 -4.52
N GLY A 110 -5.07 -4.13 -3.25
CA GLY A 110 -5.37 -2.99 -2.38
C GLY A 110 -4.88 -1.67 -2.98
N GLY A 111 -3.73 -1.68 -3.66
CA GLY A 111 -3.17 -0.51 -4.35
C GLY A 111 -3.82 -0.15 -5.68
N VAL A 112 -4.84 -0.88 -6.16
CA VAL A 112 -5.54 -0.64 -7.45
C VAL A 112 -7.02 -0.34 -7.24
N ILE A 113 -7.65 -1.04 -6.31
CA ILE A 113 -9.08 -0.87 -6.03
C ILE A 113 -9.26 0.26 -5.01
N PRO A 114 -9.95 1.36 -5.37
CA PRO A 114 -10.20 2.46 -4.44
C PRO A 114 -10.91 1.93 -3.19
N LEU A 115 -10.58 2.47 -2.02
CA LEU A 115 -11.10 2.05 -0.69
C LEU A 115 -10.61 0.68 -0.18
N MET A 116 -10.32 -0.26 -1.08
CA MET A 116 -9.87 -1.61 -0.72
C MET A 116 -8.52 -1.60 0.01
N SER A 117 -7.63 -0.66 -0.33
CA SER A 117 -6.33 -0.47 0.34
C SER A 117 -6.46 -0.39 1.87
N PHE A 118 -7.42 0.39 2.38
CA PHE A 118 -7.60 0.59 3.83
C PHE A 118 -8.08 -0.69 4.53
N PHE A 119 -9.01 -1.42 3.90
CA PHE A 119 -9.55 -2.64 4.50
C PHE A 119 -8.53 -3.78 4.47
N VAL A 120 -7.83 -3.96 3.35
CA VAL A 120 -6.80 -4.99 3.21
C VAL A 120 -5.60 -4.70 4.10
N GLU A 121 -5.17 -3.44 4.20
CA GLU A 121 -4.11 -3.04 5.13
C GLU A 121 -4.48 -3.42 6.56
N ALA A 122 -5.63 -2.96 7.06
CA ALA A 122 -6.05 -3.20 8.43
C ALA A 122 -6.15 -4.70 8.74
N HIS A 123 -6.73 -5.48 7.82
CA HIS A 123 -6.87 -6.92 8.00
C HIS A 123 -5.52 -7.63 7.98
N MET A 124 -4.66 -7.34 6.98
CA MET A 124 -3.37 -8.04 6.83
C MET A 124 -2.37 -7.65 7.91
N ALA A 125 -2.37 -6.39 8.36
CA ALA A 125 -1.55 -5.95 9.49
C ALA A 125 -1.95 -6.67 10.79
N LYS A 126 -3.26 -6.83 11.03
CA LYS A 126 -3.77 -7.57 12.19
C LYS A 126 -3.33 -9.04 12.15
N ILE A 127 -3.44 -9.70 10.98
CA ILE A 127 -2.97 -11.08 10.81
C ILE A 127 -1.46 -11.17 11.09
N ALA A 128 -0.65 -10.28 10.48
CA ALA A 128 0.80 -10.29 10.65
C ALA A 128 1.24 -10.13 12.12
N LEU A 129 0.58 -9.24 12.86
CA LEU A 129 0.88 -9.01 14.28
C LEU A 129 0.48 -10.19 15.15
N SER A 130 -0.69 -10.79 14.91
CA SER A 130 -1.12 -11.99 15.65
C SER A 130 -0.17 -13.17 15.41
N GLU A 131 0.27 -13.37 14.16
CA GLU A 131 1.23 -14.41 13.82
C GLU A 131 2.61 -14.12 14.45
N TYR A 132 3.04 -12.86 14.52
CA TYR A 132 4.26 -12.46 15.22
C TYR A 132 4.22 -12.80 16.73
N GLU A 133 3.11 -12.52 17.41
CA GLU A 133 2.94 -12.84 18.84
C GLU A 133 3.04 -14.34 19.11
N THR A 134 2.37 -15.16 18.28
CA THR A 134 2.45 -16.63 18.40
C THR A 134 3.88 -17.15 18.18
N LEU A 135 4.58 -16.65 17.16
CA LEU A 135 5.96 -17.05 16.85
C LEU A 135 6.94 -16.62 17.95
N ARG A 136 6.70 -15.47 18.59
CA ARG A 136 7.49 -15.01 19.73
C ARG A 136 7.30 -15.94 20.94
N ALA A 137 6.05 -16.27 21.28
CA ALA A 137 5.74 -17.16 22.39
C ALA A 137 6.35 -18.57 22.18
N GLU A 138 6.20 -19.14 20.98
CA GLU A 138 6.82 -20.43 20.62
C GLU A 138 8.35 -20.40 20.81
N ARG A 139 8.99 -19.28 20.44
CA ARG A 139 10.45 -19.11 20.59
C ARG A 139 10.87 -19.02 22.06
N GLU A 140 10.14 -18.28 22.88
CA GLU A 140 10.43 -18.14 24.32
C GLU A 140 10.31 -19.49 25.04
N ILE A 141 9.27 -20.29 24.71
CA ILE A 141 9.10 -21.65 25.23
C ILE A 141 10.26 -22.56 24.79
N ALA A 142 10.64 -22.53 23.50
CA ALA A 142 11.73 -23.34 22.98
C ALA A 142 13.09 -23.00 23.63
N LEU A 143 13.33 -21.73 23.92
CA LEU A 143 14.54 -21.28 24.64
C LEU A 143 14.55 -21.74 26.10
N ALA A 144 13.40 -21.66 26.78
CA ALA A 144 13.25 -22.13 28.16
C ALA A 144 13.47 -23.66 28.26
N ALA A 145 12.94 -24.43 27.32
CA ALA A 145 13.14 -25.88 27.27
C ALA A 145 14.61 -26.25 27.03
N GLN A 146 15.31 -25.55 26.13
CA GLN A 146 16.75 -25.76 25.90
C GLN A 146 17.60 -25.44 27.14
N GLY A 147 17.26 -24.37 27.87
CA GLY A 147 17.95 -23.98 29.09
C GLY A 147 17.71 -24.93 30.27
N ALA A 148 16.57 -25.63 30.32
CA ALA A 148 16.27 -26.62 31.35
C ALA A 148 16.99 -27.97 31.12
N THR A 149 17.47 -28.22 29.90
CA THR A 149 18.21 -29.44 29.52
C THR A 149 19.74 -29.29 29.56
N ALA A 150 20.24 -28.09 29.88
CA ALA A 150 21.66 -27.77 29.99
C ALA A 150 22.10 -27.68 31.45
#